data_AF-A0AAD9VWZ5-F1
#
_entry.id   AF-A0AAD9VWZ5-F1
#
_cell.length_a   1.000
_cell.length_b   1.000
_cell.length_c   1.000
_cell.angle_alpha   90.00
_cell.angle_beta   90.00
_cell.angle_gamma   90.00
#
_symmetry.space_group_name_H-M   'P 1'
#
loop_
_entity.id
_entity.type
_entity.pdbx_description
1 polymer ?
#
loop_
_entity_poly.entity_id
_entity_poly.type
_entity_poly.pdbx_seq_one_letter_code
_entity_poly.pdbx_strand_id
1 'polypeptide(L)'
;MDLTGLSAQELTAGMQAQAPIKPRGFALSLIVILVTLLFLDTIAIGLRVYCKAWLLRKNNVWGLDDTLAVLGFVPWIPASTYAVLGAFNGIGTKDSELPPLDSGGYFTQMKAAEYLTKWQITVVVTIPFVKSAIAVQIMRLTFQRRYRYLLWAVSKALCPMSTAITIDQVDKVILTSTTNAIGGLISVIFHCKPIAATWNPKLGECGSLEPLMKLSYAFTAVAIISDCICAIIPFFLIAKMNMNPRKKWGVICVLSIGICACIFTIARVPYLKYYLIPEDQLCEFSFQALPRPEISLKLEVPTRPLRTHVLVHNA
;
A
#
# COMPACT_ATOMS: atom_id res chain seq x y z
N MET A 1 -4.38 15.56 30.08
CA MET A 1 -3.82 14.51 30.98
C MET A 1 -2.31 14.63 30.94
N ASP A 2 -1.61 14.81 32.07
CA ASP A 2 -0.14 14.96 32.09
C ASP A 2 0.53 13.60 31.86
N LEU A 3 0.90 13.33 30.60
CA LEU A 3 1.54 12.09 30.15
C LEU A 3 3.03 12.01 30.52
N THR A 4 3.59 13.10 31.06
CA THR A 4 5.00 13.24 31.43
C THR A 4 5.42 12.30 32.56
N GLY A 5 4.51 12.00 33.50
CA GLY A 5 4.80 11.12 34.65
C GLY A 5 4.67 9.61 34.43
N LEU A 6 4.07 9.15 33.33
CA LEU A 6 3.79 7.72 33.10
C LEU A 6 5.02 6.97 32.55
N SER A 7 5.33 5.79 33.08
CA SER A 7 6.33 4.89 32.51
C SER A 7 5.87 4.31 31.17
N ALA A 8 6.81 3.87 30.32
CA ALA A 8 6.49 3.30 29.00
C ALA A 8 5.55 2.07 29.08
N GLN A 9 5.62 1.31 30.17
CA GLN A 9 4.74 0.16 30.43
C GLN A 9 3.31 0.60 30.77
N GLU A 10 3.14 1.64 31.58
CA GLU A 10 1.83 2.19 31.91
C GLU A 10 1.13 2.78 30.68
N LEU A 11 1.90 3.43 29.79
CA LEU A 11 1.40 3.87 28.49
C LEU A 11 0.88 2.69 27.66
N THR A 12 1.64 1.60 27.60
CA THR A 12 1.25 0.40 26.83
C THR A 12 0.04 -0.29 27.45
N ALA A 13 -0.06 -0.34 28.78
CA ALA A 13 -1.22 -0.88 29.49
C ALA A 13 -2.47 -0.02 29.27
N GLY A 14 -2.35 1.31 29.36
CA GLY A 14 -3.43 2.25 29.06
C GLY A 14 -3.89 2.19 27.61
N MET A 15 -2.93 2.01 26.68
CA MET A 15 -3.24 1.68 25.29
C MET A 15 -4.12 0.42 25.25
N GLN A 16 -3.65 -0.73 25.75
CA GLN A 16 -4.36 -2.01 25.66
C GLN A 16 -5.75 -1.99 26.31
N ALA A 17 -5.94 -1.26 27.41
CA ALA A 17 -7.21 -1.13 28.12
C ALA A 17 -8.30 -0.40 27.32
N GLN A 18 -7.94 0.40 26.30
CA GLN A 18 -8.91 1.18 25.53
C GLN A 18 -9.89 0.28 24.74
N ALA A 19 -11.19 0.49 24.93
CA ALA A 19 -12.23 -0.22 24.21
C ALA A 19 -12.28 0.19 22.73
N PRO A 20 -12.63 -0.73 21.81
CA PRO A 20 -12.78 -0.41 20.39
C PRO A 20 -13.93 0.58 20.17
N ILE A 21 -13.72 1.52 19.25
CA ILE A 21 -14.70 2.51 18.84
C ILE A 21 -15.59 1.90 17.77
N LYS A 22 -16.90 2.20 17.81
CA LYS A 22 -17.83 1.77 16.76
C LYS A 22 -17.57 2.58 15.48
N PRO A 23 -17.10 1.97 14.37
CA PRO A 23 -16.80 2.70 13.14
C PRO A 23 -18.07 3.32 12.56
N ARG A 24 -17.99 4.60 12.16
CA ARG A 24 -19.08 5.35 11.53
C ARG A 24 -18.60 6.04 10.25
N GLY A 25 -19.53 6.36 9.36
CA GLY A 25 -19.25 7.10 8.14
C GLY A 25 -18.17 6.46 7.26
N PHE A 26 -17.06 7.17 7.07
CA PHE A 26 -15.98 6.75 6.18
C PHE A 26 -15.25 5.48 6.67
N ALA A 27 -14.99 5.35 7.96
CA ALA A 27 -14.38 4.16 8.54
C ALA A 27 -15.20 2.88 8.26
N LEU A 28 -16.54 2.98 8.30
CA LEU A 28 -17.42 1.86 7.96
C LEU A 28 -17.31 1.48 6.48
N SER A 29 -17.34 2.47 5.57
CA SER A 29 -17.17 2.24 4.14
C SER A 29 -15.84 1.55 3.83
N LEU A 30 -14.76 1.97 4.50
CA LEU A 30 -13.44 1.36 4.37
C LEU A 30 -13.46 -0.12 4.78
N ILE A 31 -14.07 -0.47 5.92
CA ILE A 31 -14.20 -1.87 6.36
C ILE A 31 -14.99 -2.70 5.34
N VAL A 32 -16.14 -2.20 4.89
CA VAL A 32 -16.99 -2.92 3.92
C VAL A 32 -16.23 -3.18 2.63
N ILE A 33 -15.52 -2.19 2.11
CA ILE A 33 -14.73 -2.34 0.88
C ILE A 33 -13.58 -3.32 1.07
N LEU A 34 -12.83 -3.23 2.18
CA LEU A 34 -11.72 -4.16 2.44
C LEU A 34 -12.18 -5.62 2.58
N VAL A 35 -13.27 -5.86 3.33
CA VAL A 35 -13.80 -7.21 3.52
C VAL A 35 -14.35 -7.77 2.21
N THR A 36 -15.06 -6.96 1.42
CA THR A 36 -15.59 -7.39 0.12
C THR A 36 -14.48 -7.69 -0.88
N LEU A 37 -13.45 -6.84 -0.97
CA LEU A 37 -12.29 -7.08 -1.82
C LEU A 37 -11.50 -8.33 -1.38
N LEU A 38 -11.26 -8.51 -0.07
CA LEU A 38 -10.59 -9.71 0.45
C LEU A 38 -11.36 -10.99 0.07
N PHE A 39 -12.69 -10.95 0.17
CA PHE A 39 -13.53 -12.08 -0.22
C PHE A 39 -13.41 -12.38 -1.72
N LEU A 40 -13.50 -11.35 -2.57
CA LEU A 40 -13.33 -11.49 -4.02
C LEU A 40 -11.94 -12.01 -4.40
N ASP A 41 -10.88 -11.51 -3.76
CA ASP A 41 -9.51 -11.94 -3.98
C ASP A 41 -9.31 -13.41 -3.58
N THR A 42 -9.92 -13.83 -2.48
CA THR A 42 -9.90 -15.23 -2.02
C THR A 42 -10.53 -16.15 -3.07
N ILE A 43 -11.68 -15.76 -3.63
CA ILE A 43 -12.33 -16.52 -4.70
C ILE A 43 -11.46 -16.54 -5.96
N ALA A 44 -10.90 -15.40 -6.36
CA ALA A 44 -10.09 -15.29 -7.57
C ALA A 44 -8.82 -16.15 -7.49
N ILE A 45 -8.09 -16.10 -6.36
CA ILE A 45 -6.90 -16.92 -6.13
C ILE A 45 -7.27 -18.40 -5.97
N GLY A 46 -8.35 -18.71 -5.24
CA GLY A 46 -8.85 -20.08 -5.09
C GLY A 46 -9.19 -20.71 -6.45
N LEU A 47 -9.91 -19.98 -7.30
CA LEU A 47 -10.23 -20.42 -8.66
C LEU A 47 -8.97 -20.56 -9.52
N ARG A 48 -8.01 -19.64 -9.40
CA ARG A 48 -6.72 -19.70 -10.11
C ARG A 48 -5.97 -20.98 -9.76
N VAL A 49 -5.88 -21.31 -8.47
CA VAL A 49 -5.22 -22.53 -7.99
C VAL A 49 -5.99 -23.76 -8.46
N TYR A 50 -7.31 -23.80 -8.30
CA TYR A 50 -8.13 -24.93 -8.73
C TYR A 50 -8.01 -25.21 -10.23
N CYS A 51 -8.14 -24.19 -11.08
CA CYS A 51 -8.08 -24.36 -12.53
C CYS A 51 -6.68 -24.77 -13.01
N LYS A 52 -5.61 -24.18 -12.48
CA LYS A 52 -4.25 -24.40 -13.01
C LYS A 52 -3.50 -25.54 -12.34
N ALA A 53 -3.60 -25.68 -11.01
CA ALA A 53 -2.90 -26.74 -10.27
C ALA A 53 -3.64 -28.08 -10.33
N TRP A 54 -4.98 -28.05 -10.38
CA TRP A 54 -5.79 -29.27 -10.31
C TRP A 54 -6.41 -29.64 -11.67
N LEU A 55 -7.24 -28.77 -12.25
CA LEU A 55 -7.96 -29.10 -13.49
C LEU A 55 -7.01 -29.26 -14.70
N LEU A 56 -6.04 -28.35 -14.84
CA LEU A 56 -5.06 -28.36 -15.93
C LEU A 56 -3.72 -29.02 -15.53
N ARG A 57 -3.71 -29.82 -14.46
CA ARG A 57 -2.49 -30.47 -13.95
C ARG A 57 -1.74 -31.26 -15.02
N LYS A 58 -2.46 -31.98 -15.88
CA LYS A 58 -1.88 -32.80 -16.97
C LYS A 58 -1.12 -31.97 -18.02
N ASN A 59 -1.49 -30.70 -18.18
CA ASN A 59 -0.89 -29.81 -19.18
C ASN A 59 0.26 -28.97 -18.61
N ASN A 60 0.62 -29.16 -17.32
CA ASN A 60 1.67 -28.45 -16.61
C ASN A 60 1.67 -26.91 -16.84
N VAL A 61 0.48 -26.31 -16.77
CA VAL A 61 0.25 -24.89 -17.08
C VAL A 61 0.71 -23.96 -15.94
N TRP A 62 1.06 -24.53 -14.78
CA TRP A 62 1.47 -23.77 -13.61
C TRP A 62 2.73 -22.94 -13.88
N GLY A 63 2.58 -21.63 -13.74
CA GLY A 63 3.65 -20.67 -13.99
C GLY A 63 4.24 -20.05 -12.73
N LEU A 64 5.38 -19.39 -12.89
CA LEU A 64 5.93 -18.50 -11.87
C LEU A 64 4.95 -17.37 -11.52
N ASP A 65 4.15 -16.90 -12.47
CA ASP A 65 3.07 -15.93 -12.22
C ASP A 65 2.03 -16.44 -11.21
N ASP A 66 1.73 -17.74 -11.22
CA ASP A 66 0.77 -18.35 -10.30
C ASP A 66 1.34 -18.49 -8.89
N THR A 67 2.59 -18.96 -8.77
CA THR A 67 3.28 -19.03 -7.47
C THR A 67 3.40 -17.65 -6.83
N LEU A 68 3.82 -16.64 -7.60
CA LEU A 68 3.99 -15.27 -7.10
C LEU A 68 2.64 -14.65 -6.67
N ALA A 69 1.57 -14.91 -7.41
CA ALA A 69 0.23 -14.44 -7.03
C ALA A 69 -0.23 -15.04 -5.69
N VAL A 70 -0.01 -16.34 -5.46
CA VAL A 70 -0.35 -16.99 -4.19
C VAL A 70 0.53 -16.47 -3.04
N LEU A 71 1.84 -16.33 -3.27
CA LEU A 71 2.76 -15.78 -2.27
C LEU A 71 2.42 -14.34 -1.88
N GLY A 72 1.93 -13.52 -2.80
CA GLY A 72 1.44 -12.17 -2.50
C GLY A 72 0.12 -12.16 -1.74
N PHE A 73 -0.76 -13.14 -1.96
CA PHE A 73 -2.04 -13.21 -1.26
C PHE A 73 -1.91 -13.57 0.23
N VAL A 74 -0.91 -14.38 0.61
CA VAL A 74 -0.69 -14.76 2.01
C VAL A 74 -0.49 -13.55 2.96
N PRO A 75 0.41 -12.58 2.69
CA PRO A 75 0.57 -11.37 3.51
C PRO A 75 -0.56 -10.35 3.35
N TRP A 76 -1.42 -10.48 2.33
CA TRP A 76 -2.59 -9.62 2.16
C TRP A 76 -3.69 -9.87 3.20
N ILE A 77 -3.82 -11.11 3.69
CA ILE A 77 -4.77 -11.49 4.75
C ILE A 77 -4.48 -10.74 6.07
N PRO A 78 -3.26 -10.78 6.64
CA PRO A 78 -2.96 -10.01 7.84
C PRO A 78 -3.01 -8.51 7.58
N ALA A 79 -2.62 -8.02 6.40
CA ALA A 79 -2.79 -6.62 6.03
C ALA A 79 -4.26 -6.18 6.16
N SER A 80 -5.18 -6.92 5.55
CA SER A 80 -6.61 -6.63 5.63
C SER A 80 -7.13 -6.66 7.07
N THR A 81 -6.63 -7.60 7.88
CA THR A 81 -6.99 -7.71 9.30
C THR A 81 -6.52 -6.48 10.11
N TYR A 82 -5.27 -6.05 9.92
CA TYR A 82 -4.75 -4.87 10.61
C TYR A 82 -5.44 -3.58 10.19
N ALA A 83 -5.86 -3.46 8.93
CA ALA A 83 -6.63 -2.31 8.47
C ALA A 83 -8.02 -2.25 9.12
N VAL A 84 -8.71 -3.40 9.25
CA VAL A 84 -10.01 -3.47 9.95
C VAL A 84 -9.84 -3.15 11.44
N LEU A 85 -8.84 -3.75 12.10
CA LEU A 85 -8.53 -3.44 13.51
C LEU A 85 -8.17 -1.97 13.70
N GLY A 86 -7.43 -1.37 12.78
CA GLY A 86 -7.12 0.05 12.78
C GLY A 86 -8.37 0.93 12.70
N ALA A 87 -9.34 0.55 11.85
CA ALA A 87 -10.62 1.28 11.74
C ALA A 87 -11.45 1.23 13.05
N PHE A 88 -11.43 0.11 13.77
CA PHE A 88 -12.03 0.00 15.12
C PHE A 88 -11.27 0.81 16.18
N ASN A 89 -10.04 1.24 15.92
CA ASN A 89 -9.24 2.06 16.82
C ASN A 89 -9.16 3.53 16.36
N GLY A 90 -10.07 3.97 15.48
CA GLY A 90 -10.22 5.39 15.12
C GLY A 90 -9.67 5.78 13.74
N ILE A 91 -9.05 4.87 12.98
CA ILE A 91 -8.64 5.16 11.59
C ILE A 91 -9.90 5.45 10.75
N GLY A 92 -9.91 6.60 10.07
CA GLY A 92 -11.02 7.06 9.22
C GLY A 92 -12.19 7.70 9.96
N THR A 93 -12.00 7.99 11.24
CA THR A 93 -12.92 8.79 12.06
C THR A 93 -12.31 10.18 12.25
N LYS A 94 -13.14 11.23 12.22
CA LYS A 94 -12.69 12.61 12.46
C LYS A 94 -12.29 12.82 13.91
N ASP A 95 -11.36 13.71 14.17
CA ASP A 95 -10.90 14.01 15.54
C ASP A 95 -12.04 14.53 16.43
N SER A 96 -13.05 15.19 15.84
CA SER A 96 -14.24 15.66 16.57
C SER A 96 -15.15 14.54 17.10
N GLU A 97 -15.07 13.34 16.52
CA GLU A 97 -15.84 12.16 16.93
C GLU A 97 -15.03 11.24 17.86
N LEU A 98 -13.73 11.51 18.03
CA LEU A 98 -12.85 10.79 18.94
C LEU A 98 -12.92 11.40 20.34
N PRO A 99 -12.65 10.62 21.40
CA PRO A 99 -12.50 11.17 22.74
C PRO A 99 -11.47 12.30 22.74
N PRO A 100 -11.70 13.40 23.48
CA PRO A 100 -10.71 14.47 23.59
C PRO A 100 -9.35 13.91 23.99
N LEU A 101 -8.27 14.50 23.48
CA LEU A 101 -6.90 14.04 23.72
C LEU A 101 -6.61 13.87 25.23
N ASP A 102 -7.16 14.78 26.03
CA ASP A 102 -7.05 14.81 27.49
C ASP A 102 -7.87 13.75 28.24
N SER A 103 -8.87 13.14 27.60
CA SER A 103 -9.80 12.18 28.21
C SER A 103 -9.61 10.76 27.66
N GLY A 104 -8.41 10.46 27.14
CA GLY A 104 -8.05 9.13 26.63
C GLY A 104 -7.95 9.02 25.11
N GLY A 105 -8.19 10.10 24.35
CA GLY A 105 -7.97 10.14 22.90
C GLY A 105 -6.52 9.83 22.50
N TYR A 106 -5.56 10.20 23.35
CA TYR A 106 -4.15 9.90 23.15
C TYR A 106 -3.87 8.38 23.04
N PHE A 107 -4.44 7.55 23.92
CA PHE A 107 -4.28 6.09 23.86
C PHE A 107 -4.89 5.48 22.61
N THR A 108 -6.01 6.04 22.13
CA THR A 108 -6.64 5.64 20.86
C THR A 108 -5.72 5.94 19.68
N GLN A 109 -5.13 7.13 19.62
CA GLN A 109 -4.19 7.50 18.54
C GLN A 109 -2.95 6.61 18.51
N MET A 110 -2.39 6.27 19.68
CA MET A 110 -1.27 5.34 19.77
C MET A 110 -1.61 3.95 19.25
N LYS A 111 -2.77 3.40 19.64
CA LYS A 111 -3.24 2.10 19.12
C LYS A 111 -3.45 2.15 17.60
N ALA A 112 -4.03 3.22 17.09
CA ALA A 112 -4.23 3.40 15.65
C ALA A 112 -2.88 3.46 14.91
N ALA A 113 -1.89 4.16 15.44
CA ALA A 113 -0.53 4.21 14.88
C ALA A 113 0.12 2.82 14.85
N GLU A 114 0.00 2.04 15.92
CA GLU A 114 0.51 0.66 15.97
C GLU A 114 -0.07 -0.22 14.85
N TYR A 115 -1.40 -0.23 14.69
CA TYR A 115 -2.06 -1.01 13.64
C TYR A 115 -1.73 -0.49 12.24
N LEU A 116 -1.59 0.83 12.06
CA LEU A 116 -1.21 1.44 10.80
C LEU A 116 0.22 1.04 10.39
N THR A 117 1.18 1.07 11.32
CA THR A 117 2.55 0.63 11.05
C THR A 117 2.59 -0.85 10.67
N LYS A 118 1.86 -1.71 11.40
CA LYS A 118 1.74 -3.15 11.08
C LYS A 118 1.13 -3.35 9.68
N TRP A 119 0.07 -2.61 9.36
CA TRP A 119 -0.55 -2.63 8.03
C TRP A 119 0.46 -2.25 6.94
N GLN A 120 1.16 -1.12 7.10
CA GLN A 120 2.17 -0.65 6.14
C GLN A 120 3.24 -1.71 5.87
N ILE A 121 3.79 -2.34 6.92
CA ILE A 121 4.78 -3.41 6.79
C ILE A 121 4.24 -4.57 5.94
N THR A 122 3.06 -5.07 6.26
CA THR A 122 2.45 -6.19 5.52
C THR A 122 2.12 -5.84 4.06
N VAL A 123 1.69 -4.62 3.80
CA VAL A 123 1.40 -4.14 2.43
C VAL A 123 2.67 -3.98 1.61
N VAL A 124 3.75 -3.45 2.21
CA VAL A 124 5.06 -3.34 1.54
C VAL A 124 5.60 -4.71 1.14
N VAL A 125 5.35 -5.76 1.94
CA VAL A 125 5.71 -7.14 1.58
C VAL A 125 4.82 -7.69 0.47
N THR A 126 3.52 -7.35 0.46
CA THR A 126 2.54 -7.86 -0.52
C THR A 126 2.76 -7.32 -1.94
N ILE A 127 2.93 -6.00 -2.06
CA ILE A 127 3.03 -5.29 -3.35
C ILE A 127 4.07 -5.88 -4.32
N PRO A 128 5.32 -6.20 -3.93
CA PRO A 128 6.32 -6.73 -4.86
C PRO A 128 5.88 -8.06 -5.48
N PHE A 129 5.33 -8.99 -4.69
CA PHE A 129 4.86 -10.29 -5.21
C PHE A 129 3.73 -10.11 -6.24
N VAL A 130 2.75 -9.26 -5.94
CA VAL A 130 1.64 -8.97 -6.85
C VAL A 130 2.14 -8.31 -8.14
N LYS A 131 3.04 -7.32 -8.03
CA LYS A 131 3.62 -6.64 -9.21
C LYS A 131 4.47 -7.60 -10.05
N SER A 132 5.27 -8.45 -9.42
CA SER A 132 6.05 -9.49 -10.12
C SER A 132 5.13 -10.48 -10.85
N ALA A 133 4.04 -10.94 -10.21
CA ALA A 133 3.08 -11.85 -10.83
C ALA A 133 2.45 -11.26 -12.10
N ILE A 134 2.01 -10.00 -12.04
CA ILE A 134 1.44 -9.28 -13.19
C ILE A 134 2.48 -9.09 -14.29
N ALA A 135 3.71 -8.69 -13.93
CA ALA A 135 4.76 -8.46 -14.90
C ALA A 135 5.15 -9.74 -15.65
N VAL A 136 5.26 -10.87 -14.95
CA VAL A 136 5.50 -12.19 -15.57
C VAL A 136 4.36 -12.58 -16.51
N GLN A 137 3.11 -12.33 -16.11
CA GLN A 137 1.94 -12.58 -16.95
C GLN A 137 1.98 -11.76 -18.26
N ILE A 138 2.36 -10.47 -18.18
CA ILE A 138 2.50 -9.60 -19.37
C ILE A 138 3.67 -10.04 -20.25
N MET A 139 4.80 -10.46 -19.64
CA MET A 139 5.95 -10.96 -20.40
C MET A 139 5.61 -12.23 -21.18
N ARG A 140 4.79 -13.12 -20.61
CA ARG A 140 4.29 -14.32 -21.31
C ARG A 140 3.36 -13.98 -22.48
N LEU A 141 2.64 -12.87 -22.42
CA LEU A 141 1.75 -12.40 -23.50
C LEU A 141 2.51 -11.64 -24.60
N THR A 142 3.62 -10.97 -24.26
CA THR A 142 4.36 -10.09 -25.17
C THR A 142 5.52 -10.82 -25.87
N PHE A 143 5.32 -11.22 -27.12
CA PHE A 143 6.35 -11.88 -27.93
C PHE A 143 7.38 -10.91 -28.54
N GLN A 144 7.03 -9.63 -28.74
CA GLN A 144 7.93 -8.68 -29.40
C GLN A 144 8.99 -8.10 -28.45
N ARG A 145 10.25 -8.10 -28.91
CA ARG A 145 11.41 -7.60 -28.15
C ARG A 145 11.27 -6.13 -27.73
N ARG A 146 10.64 -5.27 -28.54
CA ARG A 146 10.45 -3.84 -28.25
C ARG A 146 9.68 -3.58 -26.95
N TYR A 147 8.58 -4.31 -26.72
CA TYR A 147 7.79 -4.16 -25.49
C TYR A 147 8.52 -4.71 -24.26
N ARG A 148 9.35 -5.76 -24.43
CA ARG A 148 10.20 -6.27 -23.35
C ARG A 148 11.29 -5.27 -22.95
N TYR A 149 11.93 -4.62 -23.93
CA TYR A 149 12.90 -3.56 -23.64
C TYR A 149 12.26 -2.35 -22.94
N LEU A 150 11.03 -1.98 -23.27
CA LEU A 150 10.30 -0.93 -22.54
C LEU A 150 10.00 -1.33 -21.08
N LEU A 151 9.49 -2.55 -20.85
CA LEU A 151 9.31 -3.08 -19.48
C LEU A 151 10.62 -3.13 -18.70
N TRP A 152 11.71 -3.49 -19.39
CA TRP A 152 13.04 -3.58 -18.79
C TRP A 152 13.66 -2.22 -18.51
N ALA A 153 13.54 -1.26 -19.43
CA ALA A 153 14.03 0.11 -19.29
C ALA A 153 13.35 0.81 -18.12
N VAL A 154 12.05 0.57 -17.94
CA VAL A 154 11.28 1.11 -16.82
C VAL A 154 11.71 0.45 -15.53
N SER A 155 11.81 -0.89 -15.49
CA SER A 155 12.33 -1.58 -14.29
C SER A 155 13.75 -1.09 -13.92
N LYS A 156 14.64 -0.91 -14.89
CA LYS A 156 16.01 -0.38 -14.72
C LYS A 156 16.06 1.08 -14.29
N ALA A 157 15.26 1.95 -14.89
CA ALA A 157 15.21 3.38 -14.54
C ALA A 157 14.70 3.60 -13.11
N LEU A 158 13.86 2.69 -12.61
CA LEU A 158 13.26 2.75 -11.28
C LEU A 158 14.18 2.21 -10.17
N CYS A 159 15.31 1.56 -10.50
CA CYS A 159 16.33 1.14 -9.54
C CYS A 159 17.75 1.26 -10.17
N PRO A 160 18.37 2.46 -10.13
CA PRO A 160 19.73 2.64 -10.65
C PRO A 160 20.80 1.88 -9.85
N MET A 161 20.45 1.39 -8.66
CA MET A 161 21.40 0.81 -7.69
C MET A 161 21.70 -0.69 -7.89
N SER A 162 21.08 -1.35 -8.87
CA SER A 162 21.38 -2.76 -9.19
C SER A 162 22.31 -2.88 -10.40
N THR A 163 23.62 -2.81 -10.16
CA THR A 163 24.65 -3.16 -11.13
C THR A 163 24.97 -4.66 -11.10
N ALA A 164 25.10 -5.21 -12.32
CA ALA A 164 25.89 -6.39 -12.67
C ALA A 164 25.53 -7.78 -12.10
N ILE A 165 24.36 -8.34 -12.42
CA ILE A 165 24.24 -9.80 -12.56
C ILE A 165 23.42 -10.15 -13.82
N THR A 166 24.04 -10.90 -14.73
CA THR A 166 23.45 -11.44 -15.96
C THR A 166 22.81 -12.80 -15.67
N ILE A 167 21.54 -12.79 -15.26
CA ILE A 167 20.65 -13.96 -15.35
C ILE A 167 19.42 -13.54 -16.18
N ASP A 168 18.74 -14.52 -16.73
CA ASP A 168 17.73 -14.45 -17.78
C ASP A 168 16.67 -13.34 -17.62
N GLN A 169 16.04 -12.93 -18.72
CA GLN A 169 15.19 -11.72 -18.82
C GLN A 169 14.03 -11.66 -17.81
N VAL A 170 13.57 -12.82 -17.31
CA VAL A 170 12.47 -12.94 -16.33
C VAL A 170 12.96 -12.65 -14.91
N ASP A 171 14.21 -12.99 -14.58
CA ASP A 171 14.76 -12.90 -13.22
C ASP A 171 15.04 -11.44 -12.82
N LYS A 172 15.38 -10.59 -13.78
CA LYS A 172 15.67 -9.16 -13.54
C LYS A 172 14.43 -8.36 -13.08
N VAL A 173 13.24 -8.65 -13.63
CA VAL A 173 12.01 -7.92 -13.26
C VAL A 173 11.57 -8.27 -11.84
N ILE A 174 11.65 -9.55 -11.47
CA ILE A 174 11.34 -10.05 -10.13
C ILE A 174 12.33 -9.48 -9.10
N LEU A 175 13.62 -9.44 -9.45
CA LEU A 175 14.65 -8.88 -8.58
C LEU A 175 14.46 -7.38 -8.33
N THR A 176 14.09 -6.59 -9.35
CA THR A 176 13.95 -5.13 -9.22
C THR A 176 12.70 -4.68 -8.44
N SER A 177 11.57 -5.38 -8.56
CA SER A 177 10.39 -5.08 -7.73
C SER A 177 10.61 -5.42 -6.25
N THR A 178 11.36 -6.50 -6.00
CA THR A 178 11.63 -6.97 -4.64
C THR A 178 12.66 -6.09 -3.92
N THR A 179 13.69 -5.58 -4.62
CA THR A 179 14.69 -4.67 -4.02
C THR A 179 14.10 -3.32 -3.62
N ASN A 180 13.18 -2.76 -4.43
CA ASN A 180 12.49 -1.52 -4.06
C ASN A 180 11.66 -1.72 -2.77
N ALA A 181 10.87 -2.79 -2.70
CA ALA A 181 10.07 -3.10 -1.51
C ALA A 181 10.92 -3.36 -0.26
N ILE A 182 12.07 -4.04 -0.40
CA ILE A 182 13.02 -4.23 0.71
C ILE A 182 13.58 -2.88 1.19
N GLY A 183 13.93 -1.96 0.29
CA GLY A 183 14.37 -0.61 0.65
C GLY A 183 13.30 0.18 1.42
N GLY A 184 12.04 0.07 1.00
CA GLY A 184 10.90 0.66 1.69
C GLY A 184 10.70 0.05 3.08
N LEU A 185 10.76 -1.28 3.19
CA LEU A 185 10.63 -2.00 4.45
C LEU A 185 11.72 -1.62 5.46
N ILE A 186 12.97 -1.56 5.00
CA ILE A 186 14.11 -1.10 5.81
C ILE A 186 13.87 0.35 6.25
N SER A 187 13.43 1.24 5.36
CA SER A 187 13.18 2.64 5.73
C SER A 187 12.12 2.79 6.81
N VAL A 188 11.07 1.96 6.81
CA VAL A 188 10.00 1.99 7.82
C VAL A 188 10.47 1.38 9.15
N ILE A 189 11.17 0.23 9.11
CA ILE A 189 11.64 -0.46 10.32
C ILE A 189 12.74 0.34 11.03
N PHE A 190 13.65 0.95 10.28
CA PHE A 190 14.78 1.70 10.83
C PHE A 190 14.50 3.18 11.02
N HIS A 191 13.28 3.66 10.72
CA HIS A 191 12.90 5.04 10.99
C HIS A 191 12.93 5.35 12.49
N CYS A 192 12.47 4.41 13.32
CA CYS A 192 12.51 4.51 14.78
C CYS A 192 13.30 3.34 15.38
N LYS A 193 14.06 3.62 16.45
CA LYS A 193 14.85 2.61 17.17
C LYS A 193 14.41 2.57 18.64
N PRO A 194 13.72 1.51 19.09
CA PRO A 194 13.13 0.39 18.31
C PRO A 194 11.87 0.82 17.53
N ILE A 195 11.37 -0.02 16.62
CA ILE A 195 10.12 0.26 15.87
C ILE A 195 8.92 0.56 16.78
N ALA A 196 8.91 0.05 18.00
CA ALA A 196 7.88 0.33 19.00
C ALA A 196 7.85 1.81 19.43
N ALA A 197 8.93 2.57 19.19
CA ALA A 197 8.95 4.01 19.41
C ALA A 197 8.04 4.78 18.43
N THR A 198 7.62 4.16 17.32
CA THR A 198 6.65 4.76 16.38
C THR A 198 5.29 5.02 17.02
N TRP A 199 4.83 4.17 17.94
CA TRP A 199 3.55 4.34 18.62
C TRP A 199 3.68 4.63 20.12
N ASN A 200 4.83 4.32 20.74
CA ASN A 200 5.12 4.67 22.12
C ASN A 200 6.44 5.45 22.21
N PRO A 201 6.39 6.80 22.23
CA PRO A 201 7.58 7.63 22.15
C PRO A 201 8.52 7.48 23.36
N LYS A 202 8.08 6.88 24.47
CA LYS A 202 8.94 6.62 25.64
C LYS A 202 9.85 5.40 25.48
N LEU A 203 9.70 4.63 24.41
CA LEU A 203 10.50 3.41 24.17
C LEU A 203 11.79 3.68 23.38
N GLY A 204 11.95 4.86 22.77
CA GLY A 204 13.15 5.19 22.00
C GLY A 204 12.98 6.43 21.12
N GLU A 205 13.88 6.56 20.15
CA GLU A 205 13.98 7.77 19.31
C GLU A 205 13.61 7.46 17.84
N CYS A 206 13.04 8.46 17.18
CA CYS A 206 12.70 8.43 15.75
C CYS A 206 13.56 9.44 14.97
N GLY A 207 13.97 9.06 13.76
CA GLY A 207 14.72 9.93 12.86
C GLY A 207 13.86 11.04 12.25
N SER A 208 14.50 11.93 11.49
CA SER A 208 13.79 13.03 10.81
C SER A 208 12.79 12.53 9.76
N LEU A 209 11.64 13.20 9.66
CA LEU A 209 10.54 12.82 8.75
C LEU A 209 10.83 13.20 7.28
N GLU A 210 11.70 14.20 7.04
CA GLU A 210 12.01 14.72 5.71
C GLU A 210 12.58 13.67 4.73
N PRO A 211 13.61 12.87 5.07
CA PRO A 211 14.11 11.81 4.18
C PRO A 211 13.07 10.72 3.93
N LEU A 212 12.24 10.39 4.93
CA LEU A 212 11.18 9.40 4.80
C LEU A 212 10.11 9.86 3.78
N MET A 213 9.74 11.14 3.83
CA MET A 213 8.77 11.73 2.90
C MET A 213 9.31 11.76 1.47
N LYS A 214 10.56 12.19 1.26
CA LYS A 214 11.20 12.18 -0.07
C LYS A 214 11.22 10.79 -0.68
N LEU A 215 11.57 9.80 0.15
CA LEU A 215 11.59 8.40 -0.25
C LEU A 215 10.17 7.91 -0.61
N SER A 216 9.17 8.18 0.22
CA SER A 216 7.77 7.82 -0.01
C SER A 216 7.19 8.42 -1.30
N TYR A 217 7.52 9.68 -1.61
CA TYR A 217 7.14 10.29 -2.89
C TYR A 217 7.81 9.61 -4.09
N ALA A 218 9.10 9.29 -4.00
CA ALA A 218 9.80 8.56 -5.05
C ALA A 218 9.18 7.16 -5.27
N PHE A 219 8.91 6.42 -4.19
CA PHE A 219 8.20 5.14 -4.24
C PHE A 219 6.84 5.23 -4.91
N THR A 220 6.07 6.27 -4.59
CA THR A 220 4.73 6.47 -5.14
C THR A 220 4.80 6.81 -6.64
N ALA A 221 5.72 7.66 -7.06
CA ALA A 221 5.94 7.98 -8.47
C ALA A 221 6.33 6.72 -9.27
N VAL A 222 7.22 5.91 -8.72
CA VAL A 222 7.65 4.62 -9.29
C VAL A 222 6.46 3.66 -9.43
N ALA A 223 5.61 3.58 -8.40
CA ALA A 223 4.42 2.76 -8.44
C ALA A 223 3.47 3.20 -9.57
N ILE A 224 3.20 4.50 -9.70
CA ILE A 224 2.31 5.04 -10.75
C ILE A 224 2.85 4.72 -12.15
N ILE A 225 4.13 4.99 -12.40
CA ILE A 225 4.76 4.76 -13.71
C ILE A 225 4.68 3.27 -14.07
N SER A 226 5.04 2.38 -13.14
CA SER A 226 4.97 0.92 -13.38
C SER A 226 3.55 0.45 -13.70
N ASP A 227 2.54 0.92 -12.98
CA ASP A 227 1.14 0.50 -13.18
C ASP A 227 0.59 1.00 -14.53
N CYS A 228 0.89 2.25 -14.91
CA CYS A 228 0.52 2.80 -16.21
C CYS A 228 1.10 1.97 -17.36
N ILE A 229 2.36 1.55 -17.24
CA ILE A 229 3.04 0.78 -18.29
C ILE A 229 2.46 -0.63 -18.38
N CYS A 230 2.18 -1.27 -17.23
CA CYS A 230 1.55 -2.57 -17.18
C CYS A 230 0.14 -2.56 -17.80
N ALA A 231 -0.59 -1.44 -17.72
CA ALA A 231 -1.89 -1.29 -18.38
C ALA A 231 -1.77 -0.99 -19.89
N ILE A 232 -0.87 -0.08 -20.27
CA ILE A 232 -0.76 0.45 -21.64
C ILE A 232 -0.18 -0.57 -22.63
N ILE A 233 0.86 -1.32 -22.24
CA ILE A 233 1.55 -2.26 -23.12
C ILE A 233 0.62 -3.34 -23.69
N PRO A 234 -0.09 -4.12 -22.87
CA PRO A 234 -1.00 -5.15 -23.36
C PRO A 234 -2.18 -4.55 -24.15
N PHE A 235 -2.63 -3.33 -23.83
CA PHE A 235 -3.70 -2.67 -24.58
C PHE A 235 -3.31 -2.45 -26.05
N PHE A 236 -2.14 -1.86 -26.30
CA PHE A 236 -1.66 -1.64 -27.67
C PHE A 236 -1.36 -2.96 -28.41
N LEU A 237 -0.90 -3.98 -27.70
CA LEU A 237 -0.64 -5.30 -28.28
C LEU A 237 -1.95 -5.94 -28.80
N ILE A 238 -3.00 -5.90 -27.99
CA ILE A 238 -4.29 -6.54 -28.33
C ILE A 238 -5.05 -5.73 -29.36
N ALA A 239 -4.93 -4.40 -29.37
CA ALA A 239 -5.55 -3.55 -30.37
C ALA A 239 -5.15 -3.94 -31.80
N LYS A 240 -3.90 -4.38 -31.99
CA LYS A 240 -3.35 -4.80 -33.30
C LYS A 240 -3.56 -6.28 -33.62
N MET A 241 -4.06 -7.09 -32.68
CA MET A 241 -4.20 -8.54 -32.85
C MET A 241 -5.64 -8.91 -33.24
N ASN A 242 -5.78 -9.71 -34.30
CA ASN A 242 -7.08 -10.15 -34.81
C ASN A 242 -7.62 -11.34 -33.99
N MET A 243 -8.16 -11.06 -32.79
CA MET A 243 -8.76 -12.06 -31.89
C MET A 243 -10.28 -12.05 -31.98
N ASN A 244 -10.90 -13.19 -31.64
CA ASN A 244 -12.36 -13.31 -31.50
C ASN A 244 -12.89 -12.24 -30.51
N PRO A 245 -13.90 -11.42 -30.90
CA PRO A 245 -14.39 -10.30 -30.11
C PRO A 245 -14.77 -10.65 -28.67
N ARG A 246 -15.30 -11.87 -28.40
CA ARG A 246 -15.64 -12.29 -27.03
C ARG A 246 -14.43 -12.33 -26.11
N LYS A 247 -13.28 -12.84 -26.59
CA LYS A 247 -12.03 -12.87 -25.81
C LYS A 247 -11.44 -11.47 -25.69
N LYS A 248 -11.53 -10.68 -26.77
CA LYS A 248 -11.02 -9.31 -26.81
C LYS A 248 -11.66 -8.42 -25.73
N TRP A 249 -12.98 -8.48 -25.57
CA TRP A 249 -13.69 -7.73 -24.52
C TRP A 249 -13.25 -8.14 -23.11
N GLY A 250 -13.11 -9.44 -22.84
CA GLY A 250 -12.64 -9.92 -21.54
C GLY A 250 -11.26 -9.37 -21.17
N VAL A 251 -10.32 -9.33 -22.12
CA VAL A 251 -8.99 -8.76 -21.85
C VAL A 251 -9.04 -7.24 -21.70
N ILE A 252 -9.84 -6.53 -22.50
CA ILE A 252 -10.03 -5.08 -22.34
C ILE A 252 -10.54 -4.75 -20.94
N CYS A 253 -11.55 -5.48 -20.43
CA CYS A 253 -12.08 -5.27 -19.09
C CYS A 253 -11.01 -5.42 -17.99
N VAL A 254 -10.16 -6.46 -18.08
CA VAL A 254 -9.07 -6.68 -17.12
C VAL A 254 -8.03 -5.55 -17.20
N LEU A 255 -7.73 -5.05 -18.39
CA LEU A 255 -6.80 -3.94 -18.58
C LEU A 255 -7.33 -2.60 -18.06
N SER A 256 -8.64 -2.36 -18.20
CA SER A 256 -9.29 -1.17 -17.66
C SER A 256 -9.16 -1.08 -16.13
N ILE A 257 -9.23 -2.21 -15.42
CA ILE A 257 -9.01 -2.26 -13.97
C ILE A 257 -7.61 -1.74 -13.59
N GLY A 258 -6.59 -2.05 -14.41
CA GLY A 258 -5.23 -1.53 -14.22
C GLY A 258 -5.15 0.00 -14.32
N ILE A 259 -5.89 0.59 -15.27
CA ILE A 259 -5.95 2.06 -15.42
C ILE A 259 -6.66 2.70 -14.22
N CYS A 260 -7.76 2.09 -13.75
CA CYS A 260 -8.45 2.54 -12.53
C CYS A 260 -7.52 2.53 -11.31
N ALA A 261 -6.68 1.50 -11.17
CA ALA A 261 -5.68 1.42 -10.10
C ALA A 261 -4.62 2.56 -10.19
N CYS A 262 -4.21 2.95 -11.40
CA CYS A 262 -3.33 4.10 -11.60
C CYS A 262 -3.98 5.40 -11.14
N ILE A 263 -5.23 5.66 -11.57
CA ILE A 263 -5.98 6.87 -11.22
C ILE A 263 -6.12 6.97 -9.70
N PHE A 264 -6.45 5.85 -9.04
CA PHE A 264 -6.55 5.77 -7.60
C PHE A 264 -5.23 6.12 -6.89
N THR A 265 -4.12 5.57 -7.39
CA THR A 265 -2.79 5.84 -6.83
C THR A 265 -2.37 7.30 -7.02
N ILE A 266 -2.73 7.92 -8.16
CA ILE A 266 -2.52 9.35 -8.39
C ILE A 266 -3.36 10.18 -7.42
N ALA A 267 -4.63 9.83 -7.24
CA ALA A 267 -5.53 10.51 -6.31
C ALA A 267 -5.03 10.47 -4.85
N ARG A 268 -4.23 9.45 -4.48
CA ARG A 268 -3.60 9.31 -3.16
C ARG A 268 -2.42 10.28 -2.93
N VAL A 269 -1.68 10.68 -3.98
CA VAL A 269 -0.46 11.52 -3.85
C VAL A 269 -0.67 12.80 -3.02
N PRO A 270 -1.71 13.64 -3.25
CA PRO A 270 -1.89 14.86 -2.48
C PRO A 270 -2.13 14.62 -0.99
N TYR A 271 -2.54 13.41 -0.60
CA TYR A 271 -2.79 13.08 0.80
C TYR A 271 -1.51 12.79 1.59
N LEU A 272 -0.37 12.54 0.92
CA LEU A 272 0.91 12.36 1.60
C LEU A 272 1.32 13.61 2.40
N LYS A 273 0.92 14.81 1.98
CA LYS A 273 1.26 16.05 2.70
C LYS A 273 0.61 16.14 4.10
N TYR A 274 -0.51 15.44 4.33
CA TYR A 274 -1.19 15.44 5.63
C TYR A 274 -0.45 14.63 6.70
N TYR A 275 0.59 13.87 6.34
CA TYR A 275 1.54 13.33 7.32
C TYR A 275 2.22 14.42 8.15
N LEU A 276 2.30 15.65 7.64
CA LEU A 276 2.96 16.79 8.30
C LEU A 276 1.99 17.66 9.12
N ILE A 277 0.68 17.42 9.03
CA ILE A 277 -0.34 18.24 9.69
C ILE A 277 -0.91 17.41 10.85
N PRO A 278 -0.88 17.90 12.11
CA PRO A 278 -1.33 17.13 13.27
C PRO A 278 -2.86 17.05 13.43
N GLU A 279 -3.63 17.89 12.73
CA GLU A 279 -5.09 17.86 12.75
C GLU A 279 -5.64 16.76 11.81
N ASP A 280 -6.60 15.96 12.29
CA ASP A 280 -7.32 14.92 11.54
C ASP A 280 -6.43 13.82 10.93
N GLN A 281 -5.24 13.57 11.49
CA GLN A 281 -4.27 12.61 10.95
C GLN A 281 -4.86 11.21 10.73
N LEU A 282 -5.62 10.70 11.69
CA LEU A 282 -6.24 9.37 11.60
C LEU A 282 -7.32 9.30 10.52
N CYS A 283 -8.04 10.40 10.30
CA CYS A 283 -9.00 10.54 9.21
C CYS A 283 -8.27 10.59 7.86
N GLU A 284 -7.21 11.39 7.76
CA GLU A 284 -6.43 11.54 6.52
C GLU A 284 -5.67 10.27 6.13
N PHE A 285 -5.13 9.52 7.09
CA PHE A 285 -4.47 8.23 6.82
C PHE A 285 -5.41 7.20 6.18
N SER A 286 -6.70 7.25 6.51
CA SER A 286 -7.68 6.35 5.91
C SER A 286 -7.93 6.65 4.42
N PHE A 287 -7.72 7.89 3.97
CA PHE A 287 -7.79 8.24 2.55
C PHE A 287 -6.63 7.69 1.73
N GLN A 288 -5.56 7.24 2.40
CA GLN A 288 -4.48 6.50 1.76
C GLN A 288 -4.94 5.10 1.29
N ALA A 289 -5.94 4.54 1.97
CA ALA A 289 -6.56 3.27 1.62
C ALA A 289 -7.76 3.42 0.67
N LEU A 290 -8.44 4.59 0.65
CA LEU A 290 -9.56 4.93 -0.24
C LEU A 290 -9.67 6.47 -0.44
N PRO A 291 -9.18 7.07 -1.53
CA PRO A 291 -9.36 8.48 -1.83
C PRO A 291 -10.83 8.76 -2.14
N ARG A 292 -11.37 9.87 -1.61
CA ARG A 292 -12.75 10.29 -1.92
C ARG A 292 -12.87 10.73 -3.38
N PRO A 293 -13.93 10.35 -4.10
CA PRO A 293 -14.20 10.84 -5.45
C PRO A 293 -14.51 12.35 -5.50
N GLU A 294 -14.93 12.95 -4.38
CA GLU A 294 -15.44 14.33 -4.33
C GLU A 294 -14.38 15.44 -4.28
N ILE A 295 -13.09 15.13 -4.15
CA ILE A 295 -12.06 16.15 -3.83
C ILE A 295 -11.17 16.53 -5.03
N SER A 296 -11.35 15.91 -6.20
CA SER A 296 -10.62 16.32 -7.41
C SER A 296 -10.92 17.77 -7.88
N LEU A 297 -11.92 18.45 -7.28
CA LEU A 297 -12.32 19.81 -7.66
C LEU A 297 -11.92 20.92 -6.66
N LYS A 298 -11.29 20.60 -5.53
CA LYS A 298 -10.76 21.61 -4.58
C LYS A 298 -9.24 21.48 -4.44
N LEU A 299 -8.54 21.69 -5.54
CA LEU A 299 -7.13 22.11 -5.52
C LEU A 299 -7.07 23.61 -5.19
N GLU A 300 -7.51 23.98 -3.99
CA GLU A 300 -7.14 25.26 -3.43
C GLU A 300 -5.96 24.97 -2.49
N VAL A 301 -4.76 25.27 -2.97
CA VAL A 301 -3.55 25.27 -2.16
C VAL A 301 -3.78 26.28 -1.04
N PRO A 302 -3.89 25.89 0.24
CA PRO A 302 -3.84 26.87 1.31
C PRO A 302 -2.38 27.29 1.40
N THR A 303 -2.05 28.42 0.77
CA THR A 303 -0.86 29.21 1.09
C THR A 303 -1.07 29.82 2.49
N ARG A 304 -1.01 28.99 3.53
CA ARG A 304 -0.86 29.47 4.90
C ARG A 304 0.54 29.09 5.40
N PRO A 305 1.28 30.05 5.96
CA PRO A 305 2.65 29.84 6.37
C PRO A 305 2.71 28.70 7.38
N LEU A 306 3.74 27.86 7.25
CA LEU A 306 4.19 26.87 8.23
C LEU A 306 4.29 27.53 9.61
N ARG A 307 3.20 27.50 10.38
CA ARG A 307 3.23 27.81 11.79
C ARG A 307 3.60 26.51 12.47
N THR A 308 4.89 26.35 12.71
CA THR A 308 5.51 25.37 13.60
C THR A 308 4.89 25.46 14.99
N HIS A 309 3.74 24.83 15.19
CA HIS A 309 3.32 24.39 16.52
C HIS A 309 3.69 22.92 16.66
N VAL A 310 4.92 22.78 17.09
CA VAL A 310 5.53 21.68 17.83
C VAL A 310 4.48 20.91 18.64
N LEU A 311 4.09 19.74 18.15
CA LEU A 311 3.80 18.58 19.00
C LEU A 311 4.99 17.62 18.93
N VAL A 312 6.16 18.17 19.25
CA VAL A 312 7.32 17.47 19.81
C VAL A 312 7.70 18.29 21.04
N HIS A 313 6.85 18.25 22.07
CA HIS A 313 7.22 18.84 23.34
C HIS A 313 8.20 17.90 24.05
N ASN A 314 9.47 18.30 23.97
CA ASN A 314 10.49 18.21 25.02
C ASN A 314 10.54 16.93 25.84
N ALA A 315 11.43 16.02 25.44
CA ALA A 315 12.72 15.83 26.11
C ALA A 315 13.68 15.12 25.14
#